data_AF-A0A529Y948-F1
#
_entry.id   AF-A0A529Y948-F1
#
_cell.length_a   1.000
_cell.length_b   1.000
_cell.length_c   1.000
_cell.angle_alpha   90.00
_cell.angle_beta   90.00
_cell.angle_gamma   90.00
#
_symmetry.space_group_name_H-M   'P 1'
#
loop_
_entity.id
_entity.type
_entity.pdbx_description
1 polymer ?
#
loop_
_entity_poly.entity_id
_entity_poly.type
_entity_poly.pdbx_seq_one_letter_code
_entity_poly.pdbx_strand_id
1 'polypeptide(L)'
;FDTLYSSAWLDVTKEPVVVSAPDTQGRFYLLPMLDMWSDVFASPGWRTTGTAAGNFLIAPPGWRSDLRDKFDEFKLPAGTQRIDAPTPYVWIIGRTKTDGPSDYDAVHKVQNGYKITLLSEWGKDTKPAEVKIDPSIDMKTPPKTQVDTTPADKYFAYAAELLKLHPSHLTDQPILARLKRIGFEPGKSFDLSTADAAIQKGLQTAPQDAQALMAWKINTLARVANGWSMNTDTMGVYGNYYLKRAIIAREGLGANLPEDAIYPLNLGDEAGQPLDGKNAYTVHFEKGGLPPAAAFWSITLYDNQGFQVANALNRFAVSSWMPFRYNADGSLDLYFQNGSPGTDKEANWLPAPEGPFTLTMRLYAPKPDALTGKWTPPTVMKSGAIPSVTVQ
;
A
#
# COMPACT_ATOMS: atom_id res chain seq x y z
N PHE A 1 -6.06 10.70 -10.31
CA PHE A 1 -5.72 9.52 -9.49
C PHE A 1 -6.97 8.72 -9.22
N ASP A 2 -6.81 7.48 -8.79
CA ASP A 2 -7.90 6.53 -8.54
C ASP A 2 -8.66 6.79 -7.23
N THR A 3 -7.96 7.29 -6.22
CA THR A 3 -8.50 7.50 -4.88
C THR A 3 -7.93 8.75 -4.23
N LEU A 4 -8.73 9.45 -3.43
CA LEU A 4 -8.25 10.47 -2.47
C LEU A 4 -7.97 9.82 -1.12
N TYR A 5 -6.93 10.30 -0.44
CA TYR A 5 -6.39 9.68 0.77
C TYR A 5 -6.85 10.41 2.03
N SER A 6 -7.07 9.64 3.10
CA SER A 6 -7.24 10.13 4.48
C SER A 6 -6.31 9.31 5.37
N SER A 7 -5.38 9.93 6.08
CA SER A 7 -4.39 9.22 6.90
C SER A 7 -4.52 9.59 8.37
N ALA A 8 -4.35 8.62 9.27
CA ALA A 8 -4.37 8.84 10.71
C ALA A 8 -3.45 7.88 11.45
N TRP A 9 -2.85 8.33 12.55
CA TRP A 9 -2.19 7.47 13.53
C TRP A 9 -3.07 7.39 14.77
N LEU A 10 -3.37 6.17 15.22
CA LEU A 10 -4.06 5.93 16.47
C LEU A 10 -3.03 5.59 17.55
N ASP A 11 -3.23 6.14 18.73
CA ASP A 11 -2.59 5.73 19.98
C ASP A 11 -3.66 5.10 20.87
N VAL A 12 -3.58 3.77 21.07
CA VAL A 12 -4.51 3.02 21.92
C VAL A 12 -3.87 2.64 23.27
N THR A 13 -2.73 3.25 23.64
CA THR A 13 -2.03 2.94 24.90
C THR A 13 -2.85 3.23 26.16
N LYS A 14 -3.71 4.24 26.11
CA LYS A 14 -4.52 4.68 27.27
C LYS A 14 -5.91 4.03 27.29
N GLU A 15 -6.57 3.98 26.14
CA GLU A 15 -7.91 3.44 25.98
C GLU A 15 -8.18 3.05 24.52
N PRO A 16 -9.20 2.21 24.27
CA PRO A 16 -9.65 1.93 22.90
C PRO A 16 -10.08 3.19 22.16
N VAL A 17 -9.99 3.14 20.83
CA VAL A 17 -10.38 4.23 19.93
C VAL A 17 -11.44 3.74 18.96
N VAL A 18 -12.49 4.53 18.72
CA VAL A 18 -13.53 4.22 17.74
C VAL A 18 -13.25 4.96 16.44
N VAL A 19 -13.08 4.20 15.35
CA VAL A 19 -12.98 4.70 13.97
C VAL A 19 -14.34 4.54 13.30
N SER A 20 -14.94 5.63 12.85
CA SER A 20 -16.26 5.62 12.22
C SER A 20 -16.15 5.95 10.74
N ALA A 21 -16.85 5.17 9.91
CA ALA A 21 -17.05 5.44 8.49
C ALA A 21 -18.52 5.80 8.24
N PRO A 22 -18.80 6.83 7.41
CA PRO A 22 -20.17 7.15 7.02
C PRO A 22 -20.67 6.11 6.01
N ASP A 23 -21.97 6.13 5.72
CA ASP A 23 -22.49 5.44 4.54
C ASP A 23 -21.89 6.08 3.28
N THR A 24 -21.14 5.29 2.51
CA THR A 24 -20.48 5.76 1.28
C THR A 24 -21.38 5.61 0.04
N GLN A 25 -22.62 5.15 0.22
CA GLN A 25 -23.63 4.95 -0.82
C GLN A 25 -23.11 4.10 -1.98
N GLY A 26 -22.45 2.99 -1.64
CA GLY A 26 -21.85 2.08 -2.61
C GLY A 26 -20.47 2.50 -3.13
N ARG A 27 -19.98 3.72 -2.81
CA ARG A 27 -18.65 4.17 -3.24
C ARG A 27 -17.56 3.33 -2.60
N PHE A 28 -16.60 2.90 -3.41
CA PHE A 28 -15.44 2.15 -2.94
C PHE A 28 -14.61 2.99 -1.96
N TYR A 29 -14.34 2.42 -0.80
CA TYR A 29 -13.38 2.89 0.18
C TYR A 29 -12.70 1.73 0.88
N LEU A 30 -11.54 1.98 1.46
CA LEU A 30 -10.90 1.10 2.43
C LEU A 30 -10.17 1.92 3.48
N LEU A 31 -10.11 1.40 4.70
CA LEU A 31 -9.39 1.94 5.84
C LEU A 31 -8.41 0.87 6.35
N PRO A 32 -7.36 0.52 5.57
CA PRO A 32 -6.36 -0.44 6.01
C PRO A 32 -5.69 0.07 7.27
N MET A 33 -5.65 -0.79 8.29
CA MET A 33 -5.09 -0.55 9.62
C MET A 33 -3.82 -1.38 9.74
N LEU A 34 -2.69 -0.69 9.82
CA LEU A 34 -1.37 -1.29 9.92
C LEU A 34 -0.89 -1.25 11.36
N ASP A 35 -0.32 -2.37 11.81
CA ASP A 35 0.44 -2.43 13.04
C ASP A 35 1.85 -1.82 12.85
N MET A 36 2.63 -1.73 13.93
CA MET A 36 3.99 -1.15 13.88
C MET A 36 5.03 -2.07 13.24
N TRP A 37 4.60 -3.24 12.74
CA TRP A 37 5.39 -4.11 11.88
C TRP A 37 5.01 -3.95 10.40
N SER A 38 4.12 -3.00 10.07
CA SER A 38 3.58 -2.73 8.73
C SER A 38 2.67 -3.82 8.16
N ASP A 39 2.16 -4.71 9.02
CA ASP A 39 1.16 -5.71 8.64
C ASP A 39 -0.26 -5.10 8.76
N VAL A 40 -1.07 -5.26 7.71
CA VAL A 40 -2.48 -4.87 7.65
C VAL A 40 -3.31 -5.91 8.40
N PHE A 41 -3.55 -5.68 9.70
CA PHE A 41 -4.31 -6.61 10.55
C PHE A 41 -5.83 -6.46 10.38
N ALA A 42 -6.29 -5.33 9.86
CA ALA A 42 -7.69 -5.09 9.51
C ALA A 42 -7.79 -4.11 8.34
N SER A 43 -8.86 -4.20 7.56
CA SER A 43 -9.13 -3.27 6.46
C SER A 43 -10.63 -3.04 6.31
N PRO A 44 -11.31 -2.37 7.27
CA PRO A 44 -12.72 -2.00 7.10
C PRO A 44 -12.93 -1.20 5.81
N GLY A 45 -13.97 -1.51 5.06
CA GLY A 45 -14.12 -1.00 3.72
C GLY A 45 -15.13 -1.76 2.88
N TRP A 46 -15.22 -1.33 1.62
CA TRP A 46 -16.13 -1.87 0.62
C TRP A 46 -16.12 -3.41 0.56
N ARG A 47 -14.93 -4.03 0.62
CA ARG A 47 -14.77 -5.48 0.51
C ARG A 47 -15.15 -6.24 1.79
N THR A 48 -14.81 -5.70 2.96
CA THR A 48 -14.80 -6.45 4.23
C THR A 48 -16.01 -6.15 5.11
N THR A 49 -16.50 -4.92 5.08
CA THR A 49 -17.59 -4.43 5.96
C THR A 49 -18.75 -3.83 5.17
N GLY A 50 -18.63 -3.75 3.84
CA GLY A 50 -19.62 -3.11 2.98
C GLY A 50 -19.48 -1.59 2.98
N THR A 51 -20.55 -0.90 2.57
CA THR A 51 -20.56 0.57 2.37
C THR A 51 -21.51 1.32 3.28
N ALA A 52 -22.29 0.62 4.09
CA ALA A 52 -23.12 1.24 5.12
C ALA A 52 -22.25 1.89 6.21
N ALA A 53 -22.84 2.81 6.97
CA ALA A 53 -22.16 3.41 8.10
C ALA A 53 -21.72 2.34 9.12
N GLY A 54 -20.50 2.48 9.65
CA GLY A 54 -19.90 1.51 10.55
C GLY A 54 -18.98 2.15 11.59
N ASN A 55 -18.95 1.55 12.78
CA ASN A 55 -18.12 2.00 13.90
C ASN A 55 -17.19 0.86 14.34
N PHE A 56 -15.89 1.08 14.28
CA PHE A 56 -14.86 0.07 14.54
C PHE A 56 -14.09 0.46 15.80
N LEU A 57 -14.29 -0.29 16.89
CA LEU A 57 -13.59 -0.09 18.15
C LEU A 57 -12.25 -0.82 18.12
N ILE A 58 -11.17 -0.05 18.07
CA ILE A 58 -9.79 -0.53 18.02
C ILE A 58 -9.30 -0.66 19.45
N ALA A 59 -9.13 -1.90 19.89
CA ALA A 59 -8.70 -2.22 21.24
C ALA A 59 -7.18 -2.49 21.29
N PRO A 60 -6.49 -2.07 22.37
CA PRO A 60 -5.07 -2.35 22.51
C PRO A 60 -4.77 -3.83 22.72
N PRO A 61 -3.51 -4.25 22.49
CA PRO A 61 -3.05 -5.60 22.82
C PRO A 61 -3.41 -5.98 24.26
N GLY A 62 -4.02 -7.15 24.45
CA GLY A 62 -4.36 -7.67 25.78
C GLY A 62 -5.63 -7.08 26.41
N TRP A 63 -6.39 -6.24 25.70
CA TRP A 63 -7.67 -5.72 26.22
C TRP A 63 -8.69 -6.85 26.46
N ARG A 64 -9.18 -6.96 27.70
CA ARG A 64 -9.94 -8.10 28.22
C ARG A 64 -11.46 -7.95 27.98
N SER A 65 -11.97 -8.46 26.85
CA SER A 65 -13.42 -8.50 26.57
C SER A 65 -14.19 -9.42 27.51
N ASP A 66 -13.55 -10.42 28.11
CA ASP A 66 -14.20 -11.35 29.03
C ASP A 66 -14.70 -10.67 30.31
N LEU A 67 -14.23 -9.44 30.56
CA LEU A 67 -14.69 -8.58 31.64
C LEU A 67 -15.86 -7.66 31.24
N ARG A 68 -16.21 -7.62 29.93
CA ARG A 68 -17.28 -6.80 29.33
C ARG A 68 -18.62 -6.91 30.05
N ASP A 69 -19.08 -8.13 30.29
CA ASP A 69 -20.41 -8.34 30.85
C ASP A 69 -20.42 -8.18 32.39
N LYS A 70 -19.25 -8.08 33.00
CA LYS A 70 -19.06 -8.01 34.46
C LYS A 70 -18.84 -6.59 34.96
N PHE A 71 -18.27 -5.71 34.14
CA PHE A 71 -17.86 -4.38 34.53
C PHE A 71 -18.28 -3.36 33.48
N ASP A 72 -18.97 -2.30 33.89
CA ASP A 72 -19.52 -1.29 32.97
C ASP A 72 -18.44 -0.58 32.15
N GLU A 73 -17.23 -0.39 32.71
CA GLU A 73 -16.10 0.23 32.01
C GLU A 73 -15.56 -0.60 30.83
N PHE A 74 -15.89 -1.89 30.75
CA PHE A 74 -15.47 -2.79 29.67
C PHE A 74 -16.61 -3.12 28.67
N LYS A 75 -17.81 -2.54 28.86
CA LYS A 75 -18.92 -2.72 27.92
C LYS A 75 -18.65 -1.99 26.61
N LEU A 76 -18.73 -2.70 25.49
CA LEU A 76 -18.62 -2.11 24.17
C LEU A 76 -19.88 -1.29 23.86
N PRO A 77 -19.76 -0.08 23.28
CA PRO A 77 -20.92 0.67 22.84
C PRO A 77 -21.72 -0.11 21.80
N ALA A 78 -23.05 0.00 21.86
CA ALA A 78 -23.92 -0.65 20.89
C ALA A 78 -23.58 -0.21 19.46
N GLY A 79 -23.64 -1.14 18.51
CA GLY A 79 -23.35 -0.85 17.09
C GLY A 79 -21.86 -0.64 16.78
N THR A 80 -20.95 -1.04 17.67
CA THR A 80 -19.51 -1.08 17.39
C THR A 80 -19.05 -2.51 17.08
N GLN A 81 -18.11 -2.63 16.14
CA GLN A 81 -17.38 -3.86 15.85
C GLN A 81 -15.98 -3.75 16.46
N ARG A 82 -15.61 -4.69 17.33
CA ARG A 82 -14.27 -4.74 17.93
C ARG A 82 -13.24 -5.23 16.92
N ILE A 83 -12.08 -4.59 16.91
CA ILE A 83 -10.86 -5.01 16.20
C ILE A 83 -9.69 -4.92 17.19
N ASP A 84 -8.94 -6.00 17.33
CA ASP A 84 -7.78 -6.05 18.22
C ASP A 84 -6.51 -5.63 17.48
N ALA A 85 -5.91 -4.53 17.92
CA ALA A 85 -4.66 -4.06 17.37
C ALA A 85 -3.49 -4.93 17.88
N PRO A 86 -2.62 -5.45 16.99
CA PRO A 86 -1.42 -6.19 17.41
C PRO A 86 -0.39 -5.32 18.15
N THR A 87 -0.38 -4.02 17.88
CA THR A 87 0.52 -3.03 18.50
C THR A 87 -0.28 -1.84 19.05
N PRO A 88 0.23 -1.12 20.05
CA PRO A 88 -0.50 -0.01 20.66
C PRO A 88 -0.63 1.24 19.78
N TYR A 89 0.08 1.29 18.66
CA TYR A 89 -0.08 2.31 17.64
C TYR A 89 -0.56 1.64 16.36
N VAL A 90 -1.44 2.34 15.65
CA VAL A 90 -2.05 1.87 14.40
C VAL A 90 -1.97 2.98 13.36
N TRP A 91 -1.49 2.66 12.17
CA TRP A 91 -1.53 3.58 11.05
C TRP A 91 -2.70 3.23 10.13
N ILE A 92 -3.57 4.20 9.87
CA ILE A 92 -4.68 4.06 8.92
C ILE A 92 -4.35 4.83 7.65
N ILE A 93 -4.44 4.16 6.51
CA ILE A 93 -4.22 4.75 5.18
C ILE A 93 -5.50 4.63 4.36
N GLY A 94 -6.49 5.43 4.75
CA GLY A 94 -7.79 5.48 4.11
C GLY A 94 -7.70 5.92 2.65
N ARG A 95 -8.43 5.23 1.78
CA ARG A 95 -8.54 5.56 0.35
C ARG A 95 -10.01 5.56 -0.05
N THR A 96 -10.46 6.61 -0.72
CA THR A 96 -11.84 6.75 -1.23
C THR A 96 -11.81 6.97 -2.73
N LYS A 97 -12.51 6.14 -3.52
CA LYS A 97 -12.51 6.21 -4.99
C LYS A 97 -12.98 7.56 -5.50
N THR A 98 -12.31 8.04 -6.55
CA THR A 98 -12.72 9.23 -7.32
C THR A 98 -12.73 8.95 -8.81
N ASP A 99 -13.67 9.57 -9.52
CA ASP A 99 -13.73 9.60 -11.00
C ASP A 99 -13.13 10.90 -11.58
N GLY A 100 -12.17 11.47 -10.85
CA GLY A 100 -11.45 12.68 -11.26
C GLY A 100 -11.97 13.97 -10.62
N PRO A 101 -11.42 15.13 -11.00
CA PRO A 101 -11.64 16.40 -10.29
C PRO A 101 -13.11 16.81 -10.11
N SER A 102 -13.98 16.51 -11.08
CA SER A 102 -15.41 16.81 -10.98
C SER A 102 -16.14 16.01 -9.90
N ASP A 103 -15.56 14.90 -9.43
CA ASP A 103 -16.12 14.02 -8.41
C ASP A 103 -15.56 14.31 -7.00
N TYR A 104 -14.60 15.23 -6.87
CA TYR A 104 -13.91 15.49 -5.59
C TYR A 104 -14.85 15.97 -4.49
N ASP A 105 -15.86 16.78 -4.79
CA ASP A 105 -16.83 17.23 -3.79
C ASP A 105 -17.62 16.07 -3.17
N ALA A 106 -17.97 15.05 -3.97
CA ALA A 106 -18.64 13.87 -3.47
C ALA A 106 -17.71 13.02 -2.58
N VAL A 107 -16.43 12.94 -2.94
CA VAL A 107 -15.42 12.24 -2.14
C VAL A 107 -15.15 12.98 -0.83
N HIS A 108 -15.04 14.30 -0.85
CA HIS A 108 -14.87 15.13 0.35
C HIS A 108 -16.04 14.98 1.32
N LYS A 109 -17.29 14.81 0.84
CA LYS A 109 -18.43 14.51 1.71
C LYS A 109 -18.24 13.20 2.48
N VAL A 110 -17.72 12.15 1.83
CA VAL A 110 -17.38 10.89 2.50
C VAL A 110 -16.22 11.12 3.49
N GLN A 111 -15.17 11.81 3.08
CA GLN A 111 -14.00 12.05 3.94
C GLN A 111 -14.33 12.86 5.19
N ASN A 112 -15.22 13.86 5.06
CA ASN A 112 -15.73 14.66 6.19
C ASN A 112 -16.60 13.84 7.16
N GLY A 113 -17.12 12.69 6.72
CA GLY A 113 -17.87 11.78 7.57
C GLY A 113 -17.00 10.79 8.35
N TYR A 114 -15.71 10.66 8.02
CA TYR A 114 -14.80 9.84 8.83
C TYR A 114 -14.56 10.50 10.19
N LYS A 115 -14.62 9.69 11.26
CA LYS A 115 -14.39 10.17 12.63
C LYS A 115 -13.47 9.22 13.38
N ILE A 116 -12.65 9.80 14.25
CA ILE A 116 -11.84 9.07 15.22
C ILE A 116 -12.19 9.65 16.60
N THR A 117 -12.56 8.80 17.54
CA THR A 117 -13.03 9.25 18.86
C THR A 117 -12.51 8.30 19.93
N LEU A 118 -11.97 8.85 21.02
CA LEU A 118 -11.61 8.05 22.19
C LEU A 118 -12.86 7.37 22.75
N LEU A 119 -12.75 6.15 23.28
CA LEU A 119 -13.91 5.45 23.82
C LEU A 119 -14.62 6.25 24.93
N SER A 120 -13.87 6.92 25.81
CA SER A 120 -14.36 7.81 26.86
C SER A 120 -15.12 9.05 26.36
N GLU A 121 -14.94 9.39 25.08
CA GLU A 121 -15.63 10.47 24.38
C GLU A 121 -16.71 9.97 23.41
N TRP A 122 -16.95 8.66 23.36
CA TRP A 122 -17.97 8.09 22.47
C TRP A 122 -19.36 8.66 22.76
N GLY A 123 -20.08 9.03 21.69
CA GLY A 123 -21.39 9.68 21.77
C GLY A 123 -21.35 11.18 22.05
N LYS A 124 -20.17 11.77 22.29
CA LYS A 124 -19.98 13.23 22.37
C LYS A 124 -19.55 13.78 21.01
N ASP A 125 -19.58 15.11 20.87
CA ASP A 125 -19.03 15.77 19.69
C ASP A 125 -17.53 15.50 19.57
N THR A 126 -17.11 15.10 18.37
CA THR A 126 -15.71 14.79 18.06
C THR A 126 -14.87 16.05 18.15
N LYS A 127 -13.75 15.99 18.88
CA LYS A 127 -12.79 17.09 18.98
C LYS A 127 -11.57 16.80 18.10
N PRO A 128 -10.98 17.81 17.45
CA PRO A 128 -9.67 17.65 16.83
C PRO A 128 -8.64 17.18 17.85
N ALA A 129 -7.80 16.21 17.47
CA ALA A 129 -6.70 15.79 18.33
C ALA A 129 -5.68 16.93 18.47
N GLU A 130 -5.26 17.21 19.70
CA GLU A 130 -4.14 18.12 19.95
C GLU A 130 -2.84 17.38 19.64
N VAL A 131 -2.12 17.84 18.61
CA VAL A 131 -0.83 17.25 18.21
C VAL A 131 0.29 18.13 18.73
N LYS A 132 1.03 17.61 19.72
CA LYS A 132 2.28 18.23 20.17
C LYS A 132 3.44 17.61 19.41
N ILE A 133 4.03 18.37 18.49
CA ILE A 133 5.23 17.94 17.77
C ILE A 133 6.40 17.91 18.75
N ASP A 134 7.10 16.78 18.79
CA ASP A 134 8.33 16.65 19.55
C ASP A 134 9.46 17.40 18.80
N PRO A 135 10.02 18.47 19.36
CA PRO A 135 11.04 19.27 18.69
C PRO A 135 12.39 18.55 18.56
N SER A 136 12.58 17.40 19.23
CA SER A 136 13.79 16.58 19.09
C SER A 136 13.77 15.71 17.83
N ILE A 137 12.62 15.56 17.18
CA ILE A 137 12.46 14.75 15.97
C ILE A 137 12.85 15.57 14.74
N ASP A 138 13.68 14.99 13.88
CA ASP A 138 14.02 15.57 12.58
C ASP A 138 12.81 15.46 11.64
N MET A 139 12.11 16.58 11.47
CA MET A 139 10.97 16.72 10.56
C MET A 139 11.36 17.21 9.16
N LYS A 140 12.65 17.40 8.87
CA LYS A 140 13.16 17.92 7.58
C LYS A 140 13.70 16.80 6.70
N THR A 141 14.48 15.89 7.27
CA THR A 141 15.06 14.79 6.51
C THR A 141 13.98 13.75 6.21
N PRO A 142 13.81 13.29 4.95
CA PRO A 142 12.84 12.24 4.64
C PRO A 142 13.08 11.00 5.52
N PRO A 143 12.04 10.39 6.13
CA PRO A 143 12.22 9.24 7.02
C PRO A 143 13.05 8.09 6.42
N LYS A 144 12.85 7.81 5.13
CA LYS A 144 13.65 6.83 4.39
C LYS A 144 15.14 7.15 4.44
N THR A 145 15.52 8.41 4.21
CA THR A 145 16.92 8.85 4.26
C THR A 145 17.48 8.74 5.68
N GLN A 146 16.69 9.09 6.70
CA GLN A 146 17.11 8.92 8.10
C GLN A 146 17.43 7.44 8.40
N VAL A 147 16.51 6.52 8.08
CA VAL A 147 16.69 5.09 8.31
C VAL A 147 17.86 4.52 7.50
N ASP A 148 17.94 4.83 6.19
CA ASP A 148 18.99 4.32 5.30
C ASP A 148 20.41 4.78 5.72
N THR A 149 20.53 5.90 6.43
CA THR A 149 21.81 6.47 6.87
C THR A 149 22.10 6.28 8.36
N THR A 150 21.22 5.63 9.10
CA THR A 150 21.40 5.40 10.54
C THR A 150 22.55 4.39 10.78
N PRO A 151 23.57 4.75 11.58
CA PRO A 151 24.63 3.82 11.96
C PRO A 151 24.11 2.60 12.73
N ALA A 152 24.80 1.46 12.62
CA ALA A 152 24.34 0.19 13.19
C ALA A 152 24.03 0.27 14.70
N ASP A 153 24.89 0.88 15.50
CA ASP A 153 24.68 1.01 16.96
C ASP A 153 23.36 1.76 17.25
N LYS A 154 23.10 2.86 16.54
CA LYS A 154 21.87 3.65 16.69
C LYS A 154 20.65 2.92 16.15
N TYR A 155 20.78 2.22 15.02
CA TYR A 155 19.70 1.47 14.41
C TYR A 155 19.20 0.37 15.35
N PHE A 156 20.11 -0.46 15.86
CA PHE A 156 19.75 -1.55 16.77
C PHE A 156 19.33 -1.03 18.15
N ALA A 157 19.97 0.01 18.70
CA ALA A 157 19.51 0.62 19.95
C ALA A 157 18.07 1.14 19.82
N TYR A 158 17.76 1.84 18.72
CA TYR A 158 16.42 2.36 18.48
C TYR A 158 15.39 1.24 18.27
N ALA A 159 15.73 0.20 17.51
CA ALA A 159 14.87 -0.97 17.35
C ALA A 159 14.57 -1.67 18.69
N ALA A 160 15.54 -1.75 19.60
CA ALA A 160 15.34 -2.31 20.93
C ALA A 160 14.38 -1.48 21.79
N GLU A 161 14.46 -0.14 21.72
CA GLU A 161 13.52 0.75 22.40
C GLU A 161 12.09 0.61 21.85
N LEU A 162 11.93 0.54 20.52
CA LEU A 162 10.62 0.29 19.90
C LEU A 162 10.02 -1.05 20.33
N LEU A 163 10.84 -2.10 20.49
CA LEU A 163 10.42 -3.42 20.94
C LEU A 163 9.99 -3.49 22.42
N LYS A 164 10.24 -2.44 23.22
CA LYS A 164 9.64 -2.33 24.56
C LYS A 164 8.16 -1.98 24.49
N LEU A 165 7.76 -1.28 23.42
CA LEU A 165 6.42 -0.74 23.24
C LEU A 165 5.58 -1.58 22.26
N HIS A 166 6.21 -2.11 21.23
CA HIS A 166 5.54 -2.87 20.18
C HIS A 166 5.87 -4.36 20.34
N PRO A 167 4.91 -5.19 20.81
CA PRO A 167 5.15 -6.62 20.91
C PRO A 167 5.41 -7.19 19.52
N SER A 168 6.32 -8.17 19.44
CA SER A 168 6.55 -8.94 18.22
C SER A 168 5.33 -9.77 17.85
N HIS A 169 5.24 -10.23 16.60
CA HIS A 169 4.25 -11.22 16.22
C HIS A 169 4.52 -12.56 16.91
N LEU A 170 3.48 -13.37 17.12
CA LEU A 170 3.63 -14.70 17.72
C LEU A 170 4.56 -15.61 16.90
N THR A 171 4.66 -15.39 15.59
CA THR A 171 5.47 -16.16 14.67
C THR A 171 6.95 -15.74 14.65
N ASP A 172 7.32 -14.66 15.33
CA ASP A 172 8.69 -14.11 15.35
C ASP A 172 9.64 -14.87 16.29
N GLN A 173 9.15 -15.84 17.08
CA GLN A 173 9.97 -16.56 18.07
C GLN A 173 11.31 -17.09 17.53
N PRO A 174 11.41 -17.66 16.31
CA PRO A 174 12.68 -18.12 15.77
C PRO A 174 13.71 -16.99 15.54
N ILE A 175 13.30 -15.80 15.07
CA ILE A 175 14.25 -14.69 14.87
C ILE A 175 14.65 -14.08 16.21
N LEU A 176 13.71 -13.98 17.16
CA LEU A 176 13.99 -13.49 18.51
C LEU A 176 14.98 -14.40 19.25
N ALA A 177 14.86 -15.72 19.12
CA ALA A 177 15.82 -16.66 19.69
C ALA A 177 17.24 -16.48 19.11
N ARG A 178 17.36 -16.11 17.83
CA ARG A 178 18.64 -15.79 17.19
C ARG A 178 19.20 -14.45 17.67
N LEU A 179 18.36 -13.41 17.77
CA LEU A 179 18.74 -12.10 18.27
C LEU A 179 19.21 -12.15 19.73
N LYS A 180 18.57 -12.99 20.56
CA LYS A 180 18.98 -13.21 21.94
C LYS A 180 20.43 -13.70 22.07
N ARG A 181 20.90 -14.53 21.13
CA ARG A 181 22.29 -15.03 21.12
C ARG A 181 23.34 -13.93 20.93
N ILE A 182 22.94 -12.76 20.44
CA ILE A 182 23.82 -11.59 20.26
C ILE A 182 23.48 -10.46 21.25
N GLY A 183 22.76 -10.78 22.32
CA GLY A 183 22.41 -9.82 23.37
C GLY A 183 21.22 -8.92 23.06
N PHE A 184 20.52 -9.12 21.94
CA PHE A 184 19.35 -8.34 21.57
C PHE A 184 18.06 -9.06 22.00
N GLU A 185 17.36 -8.52 22.99
CA GLU A 185 16.19 -9.14 23.60
C GLU A 185 15.00 -8.14 23.65
N PRO A 186 13.78 -8.54 23.22
CA PRO A 186 12.59 -7.71 23.39
C PRO A 186 12.38 -7.29 24.84
N GLY A 187 11.96 -6.04 25.05
CA GLY A 187 11.76 -5.46 26.37
C GLY A 187 13.03 -4.94 27.07
N LYS A 188 14.22 -5.12 26.49
CA LYS A 188 15.49 -4.62 27.03
C LYS A 188 16.12 -3.59 26.09
N SER A 189 16.86 -2.64 26.65
CA SER A 189 17.74 -1.78 25.86
C SER A 189 18.89 -2.58 25.29
N PHE A 190 19.41 -2.15 24.14
CA PHE A 190 20.57 -2.76 23.50
C PHE A 190 21.68 -1.71 23.32
N ASP A 191 22.86 -1.99 23.84
CA ASP A 191 24.06 -1.17 23.64
C ASP A 191 25.14 -2.02 22.96
N LEU A 192 25.39 -1.73 21.69
CA LEU A 192 26.36 -2.47 20.88
C LEU A 192 27.78 -2.37 21.45
N SER A 193 28.13 -1.27 22.12
CA SER A 193 29.49 -1.06 22.66
C SER A 193 29.83 -2.03 23.80
N THR A 194 28.81 -2.59 24.44
CA THR A 194 28.96 -3.57 25.54
C THR A 194 29.00 -5.02 25.05
N ALA A 195 28.71 -5.28 23.77
CA ALA A 195 28.71 -6.62 23.20
C ALA A 195 30.14 -7.12 22.94
N ASP A 196 30.33 -8.43 22.80
CA ASP A 196 31.63 -9.01 22.43
C ASP A 196 32.14 -8.46 21.09
N ALA A 197 33.46 -8.35 20.92
CA ALA A 197 34.09 -7.77 19.73
C ALA A 197 33.63 -8.41 18.41
N ALA A 198 33.32 -9.71 18.42
CA ALA A 198 32.78 -10.41 17.25
C ALA A 198 31.37 -9.93 16.87
N ILE A 199 30.51 -9.65 17.86
CA ILE A 199 29.15 -9.11 17.66
C ILE A 199 29.24 -7.65 17.18
N GLN A 200 30.10 -6.84 17.81
CA GLN A 200 30.34 -5.47 17.38
C GLN A 200 30.72 -5.40 15.90
N LYS A 201 31.73 -6.18 15.50
CA LYS A 201 32.18 -6.24 14.11
C LYS A 201 31.09 -6.75 13.17
N GLY A 202 30.34 -7.77 13.58
CA GLY A 202 29.27 -8.35 12.74
C GLY A 202 28.08 -7.41 12.53
N LEU A 203 27.67 -6.67 13.56
CA LEU A 203 26.55 -5.72 13.43
C LEU A 203 26.96 -4.41 12.76
N GLN A 204 28.23 -4.02 12.82
CA GLN A 204 28.71 -2.78 12.19
C GLN A 204 28.45 -2.72 10.69
N THR A 205 28.52 -3.85 9.96
CA THR A 205 28.26 -3.92 8.51
C THR A 205 26.82 -4.32 8.16
N ALA A 206 26.03 -4.74 9.16
CA ALA A 206 24.72 -5.33 8.93
C ALA A 206 23.74 -4.41 8.18
N PRO A 207 23.67 -3.08 8.42
CA PRO A 207 22.81 -2.21 7.63
C PRO A 207 23.16 -2.19 6.14
N GLN A 208 24.46 -2.09 5.80
CA GLN A 208 24.92 -2.04 4.41
C GLN A 208 24.71 -3.40 3.72
N ASP A 209 25.02 -4.49 4.41
CA ASP A 209 24.82 -5.85 3.92
C ASP A 209 23.32 -6.12 3.65
N ALA A 210 22.43 -5.64 4.54
CA ALA A 210 20.99 -5.73 4.37
C ALA A 210 20.50 -4.90 3.17
N GLN A 211 21.01 -3.69 2.97
CA GLN A 211 20.67 -2.85 1.81
C GLN A 211 21.10 -3.52 0.50
N ALA A 212 22.31 -4.10 0.45
CA ALA A 212 22.78 -4.86 -0.71
C ALA A 212 21.89 -6.08 -0.99
N LEU A 213 21.50 -6.82 0.06
CA LEU A 213 20.58 -7.95 -0.07
C LEU A 213 19.20 -7.54 -0.59
N MET A 214 18.65 -6.42 -0.12
CA MET A 214 17.39 -5.85 -0.60
C MET A 214 17.48 -5.45 -2.08
N ALA A 215 18.55 -4.76 -2.46
CA ALA A 215 18.79 -4.34 -3.85
C ALA A 215 18.95 -5.52 -4.81
N TRP A 216 19.59 -6.62 -4.36
CA TRP A 216 19.66 -7.85 -5.13
C TRP A 216 18.29 -8.52 -5.28
N LYS A 217 17.50 -8.57 -4.19
CA LYS A 217 16.25 -9.34 -4.17
C LYS A 217 15.09 -8.63 -4.89
N ILE A 218 15.03 -7.30 -4.88
CA ILE A 218 13.86 -6.54 -5.35
C ILE A 218 13.44 -6.90 -6.78
N ASN A 219 14.39 -7.12 -7.69
CA ASN A 219 14.14 -7.45 -9.09
C ASN A 219 13.53 -8.85 -9.29
N THR A 220 13.57 -9.71 -8.27
CA THR A 220 13.04 -11.08 -8.31
C THR A 220 12.04 -11.33 -7.16
N LEU A 221 11.48 -10.25 -6.60
CA LEU A 221 10.57 -10.32 -5.46
C LEU A 221 9.18 -10.83 -5.84
N ALA A 222 8.80 -10.66 -7.10
CA ALA A 222 7.48 -10.94 -7.63
C ALA A 222 7.57 -11.75 -8.93
N ARG A 223 6.50 -12.45 -9.26
CA ARG A 223 6.35 -13.13 -10.55
C ARG A 223 6.29 -12.08 -11.66
N VAL A 224 7.01 -12.32 -12.75
CA VAL A 224 6.93 -11.48 -13.96
C VAL A 224 6.19 -12.26 -15.04
N ALA A 225 5.19 -11.63 -15.67
CA ALA A 225 4.47 -12.18 -16.80
C ALA A 225 4.14 -11.05 -17.79
N ASN A 226 4.36 -11.27 -19.09
CA ASN A 226 4.11 -10.29 -20.15
C ASN A 226 4.79 -8.92 -19.92
N GLY A 227 5.98 -8.91 -19.31
CA GLY A 227 6.68 -7.67 -18.94
C GLY A 227 6.13 -6.96 -17.70
N TRP A 228 5.16 -7.56 -16.98
CA TRP A 228 4.59 -6.99 -15.75
C TRP A 228 5.04 -7.76 -14.51
N SER A 229 5.60 -7.04 -13.55
CA SER A 229 5.89 -7.54 -12.20
C SER A 229 4.61 -7.53 -11.35
N MET A 230 4.19 -8.72 -10.91
CA MET A 230 2.93 -8.97 -10.22
C MET A 230 3.18 -9.34 -8.76
N ASN A 231 3.21 -8.34 -7.87
CA ASN A 231 3.43 -8.58 -6.46
C ASN A 231 2.10 -8.87 -5.75
N THR A 232 1.77 -10.17 -5.60
CA THR A 232 0.49 -10.65 -5.07
C THR A 232 0.65 -11.48 -3.80
N ASP A 233 1.67 -12.33 -3.69
CA ASP A 233 1.85 -13.15 -2.51
C ASP A 233 2.33 -12.34 -1.30
N THR A 234 1.85 -12.62 -0.08
CA THR A 234 2.38 -12.10 1.20
C THR A 234 2.53 -10.57 1.30
N MET A 235 1.82 -9.80 0.47
CA MET A 235 1.80 -8.33 0.55
C MET A 235 0.84 -7.87 1.64
N GLY A 236 1.25 -6.87 2.42
CA GLY A 236 0.45 -6.35 3.53
C GLY A 236 0.34 -7.30 4.73
N VAL A 237 0.55 -8.61 4.58
CA VAL A 237 0.74 -9.56 5.70
C VAL A 237 1.90 -10.48 5.31
N TYR A 238 3.07 -10.20 5.88
CA TYR A 238 4.32 -10.79 5.39
C TYR A 238 4.68 -12.09 6.11
N GLY A 239 4.11 -12.30 7.30
CA GLY A 239 4.53 -13.37 8.21
C GLY A 239 6.04 -13.32 8.44
N ASN A 240 6.71 -14.45 8.29
CA ASN A 240 8.15 -14.56 8.54
C ASN A 240 9.01 -14.20 7.31
N TYR A 241 8.45 -13.62 6.24
CA TYR A 241 9.20 -13.15 5.08
C TYR A 241 9.81 -11.76 5.33
N TYR A 242 10.68 -11.67 6.34
CA TYR A 242 11.26 -10.39 6.81
C TYR A 242 11.96 -9.59 5.71
N LEU A 243 12.66 -10.25 4.79
CA LEU A 243 13.35 -9.57 3.68
C LEU A 243 12.34 -8.86 2.76
N LYS A 244 11.21 -9.50 2.44
CA LYS A 244 10.15 -8.86 1.66
C LYS A 244 9.54 -7.69 2.40
N ARG A 245 9.22 -7.87 3.69
CA ARG A 245 8.71 -6.79 4.56
C ARG A 245 9.65 -5.59 4.59
N ALA A 246 10.96 -5.83 4.75
CA ALA A 246 11.97 -4.77 4.75
C ALA A 246 12.05 -4.03 3.39
N ILE A 247 12.02 -4.77 2.27
CA ILE A 247 12.00 -4.16 0.93
C ILE A 247 10.74 -3.29 0.76
N ILE A 248 9.56 -3.82 1.10
CA ILE A 248 8.32 -3.06 0.94
C ILE A 248 8.26 -1.87 1.90
N ALA A 249 8.72 -2.00 3.15
CA ALA A 249 8.81 -0.88 4.08
C ALA A 249 9.73 0.24 3.56
N ARG A 250 10.77 -0.10 2.79
CA ARG A 250 11.69 0.87 2.19
C ARG A 250 11.14 1.52 0.91
N GLU A 251 10.49 0.74 0.04
CA GLU A 251 10.11 1.18 -1.32
C GLU A 251 8.64 1.58 -1.45
N GLY A 252 7.76 1.06 -0.59
CA GLY A 252 6.31 1.18 -0.71
C GLY A 252 5.60 0.98 0.63
N LEU A 253 6.05 1.69 1.67
CA LEU A 253 5.50 1.61 3.02
C LEU A 253 3.98 1.86 3.01
N GLY A 254 3.22 1.04 3.73
CA GLY A 254 1.76 1.16 3.74
C GLY A 254 1.06 0.37 2.61
N ALA A 255 1.67 -0.72 2.15
CA ALA A 255 1.11 -1.57 1.12
C ALA A 255 -0.25 -2.17 1.53
N ASN A 256 -1.13 -2.34 0.54
CA ASN A 256 -2.42 -2.98 0.73
C ASN A 256 -2.30 -4.50 0.80
N LEU A 257 -3.36 -5.12 1.33
CA LEU A 257 -3.67 -6.51 1.03
C LEU A 257 -3.95 -6.68 -0.48
N PRO A 258 -3.51 -7.77 -1.11
CA PRO A 258 -3.80 -8.07 -2.51
C PRO A 258 -5.30 -8.09 -2.81
N GLU A 259 -6.12 -8.57 -1.88
CA GLU A 259 -7.57 -8.63 -2.03
C GLU A 259 -8.21 -7.24 -2.06
N ASP A 260 -7.54 -6.23 -1.50
CA ASP A 260 -7.98 -4.84 -1.55
C ASP A 260 -7.49 -4.15 -2.84
N ALA A 261 -6.21 -4.28 -3.16
CA ALA A 261 -5.64 -3.77 -4.40
C ALA A 261 -4.30 -4.43 -4.77
N ILE A 262 -4.08 -4.66 -6.07
CA ILE A 262 -2.79 -5.06 -6.63
C ILE A 262 -2.27 -4.04 -7.63
N TYR A 263 -0.94 -4.01 -7.80
CA TYR A 263 -0.23 -3.02 -8.60
C TYR A 263 0.73 -3.69 -9.59
N PRO A 264 0.26 -4.22 -10.73
CA PRO A 264 1.17 -4.68 -11.77
C PRO A 264 2.07 -3.54 -12.25
N LEU A 265 3.38 -3.73 -12.18
CA LEU A 265 4.38 -2.75 -12.61
C LEU A 265 5.01 -3.20 -13.94
N ASN A 266 4.90 -2.39 -14.98
CA ASN A 266 5.53 -2.71 -16.26
C ASN A 266 7.06 -2.51 -16.16
N LEU A 267 7.80 -3.50 -16.62
CA LEU A 267 9.27 -3.51 -16.67
C LEU A 267 9.80 -3.18 -18.07
N GLY A 268 8.97 -3.31 -19.10
CA GLY A 268 9.34 -3.03 -20.48
C GLY A 268 8.29 -3.49 -21.49
N ASP A 269 8.60 -3.24 -22.75
CA ASP A 269 7.82 -3.63 -23.92
C ASP A 269 7.98 -5.12 -24.29
N GLU A 270 7.47 -5.51 -25.47
CA GLU A 270 7.52 -6.90 -25.97
C GLU A 270 8.93 -7.45 -26.16
N ALA A 271 9.93 -6.58 -26.33
CA ALA A 271 11.34 -6.93 -26.44
C ALA A 271 12.09 -6.83 -25.10
N GLY A 272 11.35 -6.57 -24.00
CA GLY A 272 11.91 -6.35 -22.67
C GLY A 272 12.68 -5.05 -22.54
N GLN A 273 12.46 -4.08 -23.44
CA GLN A 273 13.11 -2.77 -23.37
C GLN A 273 12.31 -1.81 -22.49
N PRO A 274 12.96 -0.96 -21.67
CA PRO A 274 12.27 0.10 -20.93
C PRO A 274 11.48 1.01 -21.87
N LEU A 275 10.32 1.50 -21.41
CA LEU A 275 9.46 2.36 -22.21
C LEU A 275 10.06 3.77 -22.34
N ASP A 276 10.04 4.32 -23.55
CA ASP A 276 10.55 5.66 -23.86
C ASP A 276 9.62 6.38 -24.84
N GLY A 277 9.28 7.63 -24.51
CA GLY A 277 8.33 8.48 -25.21
C GLY A 277 8.64 8.83 -26.66
N LYS A 278 9.85 8.53 -27.14
CA LYS A 278 10.20 8.58 -28.57
C LYS A 278 9.46 7.52 -29.38
N ASN A 279 8.86 6.54 -28.72
CA ASN A 279 8.09 5.47 -29.33
C ASN A 279 6.61 5.60 -28.97
N ALA A 280 5.79 4.93 -29.77
CA ALA A 280 4.37 4.77 -29.51
C ALA A 280 4.11 3.37 -28.95
N TYR A 281 3.28 3.24 -27.93
CA TYR A 281 2.93 1.94 -27.34
C TYR A 281 1.43 1.73 -27.25
N THR A 282 1.01 0.48 -27.36
CA THR A 282 -0.38 0.04 -27.23
C THR A 282 -0.47 -1.11 -26.24
N VAL A 283 -1.49 -1.09 -25.38
CA VAL A 283 -1.94 -2.25 -24.62
C VAL A 283 -3.29 -2.68 -25.18
N HIS A 284 -3.33 -3.86 -25.78
CA HIS A 284 -4.54 -4.44 -26.38
C HIS A 284 -5.20 -5.42 -25.41
N PHE A 285 -6.47 -5.18 -25.06
CA PHE A 285 -7.29 -6.13 -24.33
C PHE A 285 -8.31 -6.76 -25.28
N GLU A 286 -8.23 -8.08 -25.42
CA GLU A 286 -9.24 -8.87 -26.11
C GLU A 286 -10.64 -8.66 -25.52
N LYS A 287 -11.69 -8.94 -26.31
CA LYS A 287 -13.06 -8.91 -25.81
C LYS A 287 -13.23 -9.84 -24.60
N GLY A 288 -13.64 -9.27 -23.46
CA GLY A 288 -13.77 -10.01 -22.20
C GLY A 288 -12.45 -10.25 -21.46
N GLY A 289 -11.31 -9.76 -21.98
CA GLY A 289 -9.98 -9.85 -21.39
C GLY A 289 -9.55 -8.65 -20.55
N LEU A 290 -10.47 -7.71 -20.26
CA LEU A 290 -10.21 -6.54 -19.40
C LEU A 290 -9.71 -6.96 -18.00
N PRO A 291 -8.98 -6.08 -17.28
CA PRO A 291 -8.50 -6.38 -15.93
C PRO A 291 -9.65 -6.84 -15.01
N PRO A 292 -9.56 -8.05 -14.42
CA PRO A 292 -10.66 -8.62 -13.66
C PRO A 292 -10.69 -8.03 -12.26
N ALA A 293 -11.25 -6.82 -12.14
CA ALA A 293 -11.50 -6.12 -10.89
C ALA A 293 -12.99 -6.14 -10.54
N ALA A 294 -13.32 -6.27 -9.26
CA ALA A 294 -14.70 -6.18 -8.77
C ALA A 294 -15.12 -4.73 -8.51
N ALA A 295 -14.18 -3.85 -8.14
CA ALA A 295 -14.48 -2.43 -7.95
C ALA A 295 -14.15 -1.63 -9.22
N PHE A 296 -12.87 -1.50 -9.56
CA PHE A 296 -12.41 -0.76 -10.74
C PHE A 296 -10.92 -1.02 -11.01
N TRP A 297 -10.43 -0.61 -12.18
CA TRP A 297 -9.01 -0.68 -12.53
C TRP A 297 -8.55 0.58 -13.26
N SER A 298 -7.22 0.79 -13.28
CA SER A 298 -6.58 1.89 -14.02
C SER A 298 -5.20 1.51 -14.52
N ILE A 299 -4.66 2.31 -15.45
CA ILE A 299 -3.23 2.36 -15.78
C ILE A 299 -2.78 3.81 -15.66
N THR A 300 -1.76 4.05 -14.84
CA THR A 300 -1.16 5.38 -14.60
C THR A 300 0.25 5.41 -15.16
N LEU A 301 0.62 6.55 -15.73
CA LEU A 301 1.96 6.80 -16.27
C LEU A 301 2.77 7.68 -15.31
N TYR A 302 4.04 7.33 -15.14
CA TYR A 302 5.01 8.11 -14.36
C TYR A 302 6.29 8.36 -15.16
N ASP A 303 6.95 9.48 -14.92
CA ASP A 303 8.32 9.69 -15.39
C ASP A 303 9.33 8.77 -14.66
N ASN A 304 10.61 8.90 -15.00
CA ASN A 304 11.68 8.10 -14.40
C ASN A 304 12.03 8.49 -12.96
N GLN A 305 11.44 9.56 -12.43
CA GLN A 305 11.53 9.95 -11.02
C GLN A 305 10.29 9.51 -10.22
N GLY A 306 9.28 8.92 -10.87
CA GLY A 306 8.05 8.45 -10.23
C GLY A 306 6.98 9.53 -10.08
N PHE A 307 7.11 10.68 -10.75
CA PHE A 307 6.11 11.75 -10.73
C PHE A 307 5.14 11.67 -11.91
N GLN A 308 3.99 12.32 -11.74
CA GLN A 308 3.03 12.51 -12.81
C GLN A 308 3.57 13.50 -13.86
N VAL A 309 3.31 13.18 -15.12
CA VAL A 309 3.75 14.01 -16.24
C VAL A 309 2.62 14.94 -16.67
N ALA A 310 2.81 16.25 -16.48
CA ALA A 310 1.91 17.27 -16.99
C ALA A 310 1.71 17.12 -18.51
N ASN A 311 0.48 17.22 -18.97
CA ASN A 311 0.14 17.04 -20.37
C ASN A 311 -1.10 17.84 -20.78
N ALA A 312 -1.30 17.97 -22.08
CA ALA A 312 -2.36 18.78 -22.68
C ALA A 312 -3.79 18.35 -22.27
N LEU A 313 -3.99 17.09 -21.88
CA LEU A 313 -5.29 16.57 -21.46
C LEU A 313 -5.53 16.67 -19.95
N ASN A 314 -4.53 17.12 -19.18
CA ASN A 314 -4.51 17.01 -17.72
C ASN A 314 -4.93 15.60 -17.23
N ARG A 315 -4.50 14.57 -17.99
CA ARG A 315 -4.86 13.17 -17.78
C ARG A 315 -3.63 12.37 -17.39
N PHE A 316 -3.65 11.80 -16.20
CA PHE A 316 -2.49 11.05 -15.66
C PHE A 316 -2.73 9.54 -15.57
N ALA A 317 -3.97 9.11 -15.80
CA ALA A 317 -4.35 7.71 -15.86
C ALA A 317 -5.49 7.50 -16.86
N VAL A 318 -5.60 6.27 -17.36
CA VAL A 318 -6.80 5.74 -18.00
C VAL A 318 -7.46 4.78 -17.01
N SER A 319 -8.77 4.90 -16.78
CA SER A 319 -9.46 4.14 -15.74
C SER A 319 -10.79 3.59 -16.24
N SER A 320 -11.21 2.45 -15.71
CA SER A 320 -12.40 1.70 -16.13
C SER A 320 -13.74 2.46 -16.12
N TRP A 321 -13.83 3.61 -15.44
CA TRP A 321 -15.01 4.48 -15.47
C TRP A 321 -15.04 5.43 -16.67
N MET A 322 -13.90 5.61 -17.35
CA MET A 322 -13.78 6.53 -18.48
C MET A 322 -14.56 6.02 -19.70
N PRO A 323 -15.07 6.93 -20.55
CA PRO A 323 -15.85 6.57 -21.74
C PRO A 323 -14.94 6.09 -22.88
N PHE A 324 -14.32 4.91 -22.71
CA PHE A 324 -13.45 4.33 -23.71
C PHE A 324 -14.20 4.02 -25.01
N ARG A 325 -13.48 4.09 -26.13
CA ARG A 325 -13.94 3.65 -27.45
C ARG A 325 -13.45 2.23 -27.68
N TYR A 326 -14.39 1.29 -27.79
CA TYR A 326 -14.09 -0.10 -28.10
C TYR A 326 -14.00 -0.31 -29.61
N ASN A 327 -13.19 -1.30 -30.01
CA ASN A 327 -13.09 -1.74 -31.38
C ASN A 327 -14.36 -2.49 -31.82
N ALA A 328 -14.52 -2.69 -33.13
CA ALA A 328 -15.71 -3.35 -33.69
C ALA A 328 -15.89 -4.81 -33.21
N ASP A 329 -14.79 -5.50 -32.89
CA ASP A 329 -14.78 -6.84 -32.32
C ASP A 329 -15.06 -6.87 -30.80
N GLY A 330 -15.16 -5.70 -30.16
CA GLY A 330 -15.37 -5.54 -28.71
C GLY A 330 -14.08 -5.55 -27.88
N SER A 331 -12.90 -5.56 -28.50
CA SER A 331 -11.61 -5.34 -27.83
C SER A 331 -11.40 -3.87 -27.45
N LEU A 332 -10.39 -3.60 -26.62
CA LEU A 332 -10.01 -2.27 -26.17
C LEU A 332 -8.51 -2.04 -26.38
N ASP A 333 -8.16 -1.02 -27.16
CA ASP A 333 -6.80 -0.51 -27.28
C ASP A 333 -6.59 0.71 -26.40
N LEU A 334 -5.56 0.69 -25.55
CA LEU A 334 -5.09 1.86 -24.81
C LEU A 334 -3.74 2.31 -25.37
N TYR A 335 -3.60 3.61 -25.65
CA TYR A 335 -2.43 4.18 -26.31
C TYR A 335 -1.57 4.98 -25.33
N PHE A 336 -0.26 4.76 -25.36
CA PHE A 336 0.72 5.44 -24.51
C PHE A 336 1.84 6.00 -25.39
N GLN A 337 1.79 7.31 -25.65
CA GLN A 337 2.70 7.98 -26.59
C GLN A 337 2.67 9.50 -26.39
N ASN A 338 3.72 10.20 -26.82
CA ASN A 338 3.83 11.65 -26.64
C ASN A 338 2.87 12.46 -27.53
N GLY A 339 2.80 12.14 -28.83
CA GLY A 339 1.87 12.78 -29.77
C GLY A 339 0.48 12.13 -29.76
N SER A 340 -0.56 12.90 -30.12
CA SER A 340 -1.93 12.34 -30.22
C SER A 340 -1.99 11.21 -31.27
N PRO A 341 -2.63 10.05 -30.97
CA PRO A 341 -2.82 8.96 -31.92
C PRO A 341 -3.87 9.25 -33.01
N GLY A 342 -4.44 10.46 -33.02
CA GLY A 342 -5.56 10.86 -33.86
C GLY A 342 -6.80 11.14 -33.03
N THR A 343 -7.59 12.14 -33.46
CA THR A 343 -8.78 12.62 -32.73
C THR A 343 -9.80 11.53 -32.40
N ASP A 344 -9.85 10.47 -33.20
CA ASP A 344 -10.74 9.32 -33.02
C ASP A 344 -10.30 8.39 -31.88
N LYS A 345 -9.02 8.45 -31.46
CA LYS A 345 -8.37 7.58 -30.48
C LYS A 345 -8.06 8.25 -29.14
N GLU A 346 -8.25 9.57 -29.03
CA GLU A 346 -7.91 10.35 -27.83
C GLU A 346 -8.68 9.92 -26.58
N ALA A 347 -9.86 9.29 -26.72
CA ALA A 347 -10.61 8.73 -25.61
C ALA A 347 -9.82 7.66 -24.84
N ASN A 348 -8.94 6.92 -25.53
CA ASN A 348 -8.17 5.80 -24.98
C ASN A 348 -6.67 6.12 -24.80
N TRP A 349 -6.29 7.38 -25.05
CA TRP A 349 -4.90 7.82 -25.05
C TRP A 349 -4.49 8.37 -23.68
N LEU A 350 -3.30 7.99 -23.24
CA LEU A 350 -2.58 8.62 -22.14
C LEU A 350 -1.29 9.27 -22.67
N PRO A 351 -1.19 10.62 -22.65
CA PRO A 351 0.02 11.30 -23.11
C PRO A 351 1.26 10.91 -22.30
N ALA A 352 2.32 10.51 -22.99
CA ALA A 352 3.62 10.21 -22.41
C ALA A 352 4.58 11.41 -22.52
N PRO A 353 5.62 11.52 -21.66
CA PRO A 353 6.72 12.47 -21.87
C PRO A 353 7.48 12.12 -23.15
N GLU A 354 8.44 12.94 -23.57
CA GLU A 354 9.35 12.61 -24.68
C GLU A 354 10.45 11.59 -24.28
N GLY A 355 10.66 11.41 -22.97
CA GLY A 355 11.71 10.56 -22.42
C GLY A 355 11.20 9.27 -21.79
N PRO A 356 12.02 8.62 -20.94
CA PRO A 356 11.66 7.38 -20.27
C PRO A 356 10.42 7.55 -19.38
N PHE A 357 9.57 6.52 -19.35
CA PHE A 357 8.40 6.48 -18.49
C PHE A 357 8.12 5.05 -18.03
N THR A 358 7.25 4.92 -17.04
CA THR A 358 6.78 3.62 -16.54
C THR A 358 5.26 3.59 -16.49
N LEU A 359 4.69 2.38 -16.61
CA LEU A 359 3.26 2.14 -16.45
C LEU A 359 3.02 1.33 -15.18
N THR A 360 2.10 1.82 -14.35
CA THR A 360 1.56 1.08 -13.21
C THR A 360 0.09 0.82 -13.45
N MET A 361 -0.27 -0.45 -13.58
CA MET A 361 -1.66 -0.86 -13.55
C MET A 361 -2.13 -0.99 -12.10
N ARG A 362 -3.40 -0.74 -11.84
CA ARG A 362 -4.03 -0.94 -10.53
C ARG A 362 -5.33 -1.68 -10.71
N LEU A 363 -5.54 -2.72 -9.92
CA LEU A 363 -6.83 -3.40 -9.82
C LEU A 363 -7.30 -3.27 -8.38
N TYR A 364 -8.47 -2.69 -8.18
CA TYR A 364 -9.10 -2.53 -6.87
C TYR A 364 -10.18 -3.60 -6.68
N ALA A 365 -10.12 -4.28 -5.54
CA ALA A 365 -10.83 -5.54 -5.31
C ALA A 365 -10.63 -6.54 -6.46
N PRO A 366 -9.38 -6.95 -6.79
CA PRO A 366 -9.12 -7.88 -7.87
C PRO A 366 -9.86 -9.20 -7.66
N LYS A 367 -10.38 -9.77 -8.75
CA LYS A 367 -10.98 -11.10 -8.75
C LYS A 367 -9.87 -12.17 -8.67
N PRO A 368 -10.19 -13.41 -8.24
CA PRO A 368 -9.20 -14.48 -8.07
C PRO A 368 -8.31 -14.74 -9.28
N ASP A 369 -8.81 -14.55 -10.50
CA ASP A 369 -8.04 -14.76 -11.73
C ASP A 369 -6.78 -13.88 -11.80
N ALA A 370 -6.82 -12.62 -11.34
CA ALA A 370 -5.65 -11.74 -11.29
C ALA A 370 -4.70 -12.09 -10.13
N LEU A 371 -5.22 -12.55 -8.99
CA LEU A 371 -4.43 -12.91 -7.80
C LEU A 371 -3.63 -14.19 -8.00
N THR A 372 -4.27 -15.21 -8.56
CA THR A 372 -3.68 -16.52 -8.86
C THR A 372 -2.84 -16.52 -10.12
N GLY A 373 -2.97 -15.47 -10.93
CA GLY A 373 -2.19 -15.31 -12.14
C GLY A 373 -2.72 -16.07 -13.36
N LYS A 374 -3.96 -16.56 -13.30
CA LYS A 374 -4.73 -17.05 -14.45
C LYS A 374 -5.02 -15.94 -15.47
N TRP A 375 -5.18 -14.72 -14.97
CA TRP A 375 -5.14 -13.51 -15.79
C TRP A 375 -3.84 -12.75 -15.52
N THR A 376 -3.23 -12.24 -16.58
CA THR A 376 -2.08 -11.35 -16.53
C THR A 376 -2.32 -10.18 -17.48
N PRO A 377 -1.83 -8.97 -17.17
CA PRO A 377 -1.92 -7.87 -18.11
C PRO A 377 -1.34 -8.26 -19.48
N PRO A 378 -1.93 -7.77 -20.59
CA PRO A 378 -1.34 -7.94 -21.91
C PRO A 378 0.04 -7.28 -21.99
N THR A 379 0.90 -7.80 -22.84
CA THR A 379 2.20 -7.20 -23.14
C THR A 379 2.01 -5.79 -23.68
N VAL A 380 2.87 -4.85 -23.25
CA VAL A 380 2.93 -3.51 -23.85
C VAL A 380 3.65 -3.64 -25.18
N MET A 381 2.95 -3.37 -26.28
CA MET A 381 3.48 -3.52 -27.64
C MET A 381 3.93 -2.16 -28.17
N LYS A 382 5.13 -2.08 -28.76
CA LYS A 382 5.49 -0.94 -29.60
C LYS A 382 4.59 -0.89 -30.84
N SER A 383 3.95 0.24 -31.06
CA SER A 383 2.99 0.42 -32.15
C SER A 383 3.68 0.24 -33.50
N GLY A 384 3.14 -0.66 -34.34
CA GLY A 384 3.76 -1.09 -35.60
C GLY A 384 4.55 -2.41 -35.51
N ALA A 385 4.76 -2.97 -34.31
CA ALA A 385 5.23 -4.34 -34.15
C ALA A 385 4.10 -5.34 -34.42
N ILE A 386 4.34 -6.31 -35.31
CA ILE A 386 3.40 -7.42 -35.55
C ILE A 386 3.57 -8.42 -34.39
N PRO A 387 2.49 -8.88 -33.73
CA PRO A 387 2.61 -9.90 -32.69
C PRO A 387 3.28 -11.16 -33.27
N SER A 388 4.40 -11.58 -32.68
CA SER A 388 4.97 -12.89 -32.94
C SER A 388 4.01 -13.94 -32.38
N VAL A 389 3.19 -14.52 -33.26
CA VAL A 389 2.36 -15.68 -32.92
C VAL A 389 3.29 -16.82 -32.55
N THR A 390 3.47 -17.04 -31.25
CA THR A 390 4.15 -18.23 -30.75
C THR A 390 3.07 -19.29 -30.61
N VAL A 391 2.97 -20.18 -31.60
CA VAL A 391 2.13 -21.38 -31.54
C VAL A 391 2.67 -22.25 -30.41
N GLN A 392 1.83 -22.52 -29.40
CA GLN A 392 2.11 -23.52 -28.37
C GLN A 392 2.02 -24.94 -28.93
#